data_AF-A0A2H1WB52-F1
#
_entry.id   AF-A0A2H1WB52-F1
#
_cell.length_a   1.000
_cell.length_b   1.000
_cell.length_c   1.000
_cell.angle_alpha   90.00
_cell.angle_beta   90.00
_cell.angle_gamma   90.00
#
_symmetry.space_group_name_H-M   'P 1'
#
loop_
_entity.id
_entity.type
_entity.pdbx_description
1 polymer ?
#
loop_
_entity_poly.entity_id
_entity_poly.type
_entity_poly.pdbx_seq_one_letter_code
_entity_poly.pdbx_strand_id
1 'polypeptide(L)'
;MDRPSTSRQSIEKVEMFEVREHVPYQAELTRAPAAYDEESGDVYDSSWTSAFRAMCQLINLLHHMQVAIVVFCLWHFALTAEANGTISNLELHIIFAGTGYQFFLVEAILTLHRHNSWSFQLSKDGKRIVHGCLQLIGSLFVIAGTFLGLARVDMVISTAHGICGVIALAFTLLSFISGIIALFSAKVRMMVKSGPVKIIHLAVGLFAVSMGLITMILGFHMDFYAASREGLSSALIARRYDTRTTIFSPEGRLYQVEYAMEAISHAGTCLGILATDGILLAAERRNTNKLLDEVFFSEKIYKLNDDMVCSVAGITSDANVLTNELRLIAQRYLLQYGESIPCEQLVSWLCDVKQAYTQYGGKRPFGVSILYMGWDKHYGYQLYQSDPSGNYGGWKATCIGNNSAAAVSSLKQEYKENETTLAEAQALAIKVLSKTLDMTKLTPEKVEMATLTRKDNKTIIRVLTSTEVEKLIADFEKSEAEAEAAKKQPPKS
;
A
#
# COMPACT_ATOMS: atom_id res chain seq x y z
N MET A 1 58.13 30.92 -22.86
CA MET A 1 58.05 29.60 -23.50
C MET A 1 56.81 29.63 -24.38
N ASP A 2 56.98 30.21 -25.56
CA ASP A 2 55.98 30.26 -26.61
C ASP A 2 56.14 29.02 -27.48
N ARG A 3 55.04 28.33 -27.79
CA ARG A 3 55.02 27.37 -28.90
C ARG A 3 53.99 27.82 -29.94
N PRO A 4 54.40 28.01 -31.20
CA PRO A 4 53.57 28.56 -32.26
C PRO A 4 52.77 27.48 -33.00
N SER A 5 51.76 27.97 -33.72
CA SER A 5 50.97 27.25 -34.72
C SER A 5 51.78 26.83 -35.94
N THR A 6 51.40 25.74 -36.59
CA THR A 6 51.76 25.48 -38.00
C THR A 6 50.52 25.12 -38.81
N SER A 7 50.19 26.03 -39.73
CA SER A 7 49.17 25.94 -40.77
C SER A 7 49.68 25.25 -42.05
N ARG A 8 48.78 24.48 -42.68
CA ARG A 8 48.52 24.30 -44.13
C ARG A 8 49.67 24.12 -45.17
N GLN A 9 49.67 22.89 -45.72
CA GLN A 9 49.49 22.46 -47.14
C GLN A 9 50.43 22.90 -48.30
N SER A 10 50.86 21.89 -49.07
CA SER A 10 51.02 21.88 -50.54
C SER A 10 50.87 20.41 -51.05
N ILE A 11 49.71 19.98 -51.55
CA ILE A 11 49.29 19.85 -52.97
C ILE A 11 50.21 18.96 -53.84
N GLU A 12 49.71 17.77 -54.19
CA GLU A 12 49.92 17.15 -55.51
C GLU A 12 48.59 16.54 -56.04
N LYS A 13 48.54 16.43 -57.37
CA LYS A 13 47.40 16.53 -58.31
C LYS A 13 46.28 15.47 -58.25
N VAL A 14 45.12 15.88 -58.76
CA VAL A 14 43.91 15.13 -59.09
C VAL A 14 43.91 14.72 -60.58
N GLU A 15 43.41 13.52 -60.91
CA GLU A 15 42.48 13.17 -62.03
C GLU A 15 42.20 11.64 -61.99
N MET A 16 41.00 11.15 -61.66
CA MET A 16 39.73 10.96 -62.41
C MET A 16 39.58 9.56 -63.08
N PHE A 17 38.32 9.10 -63.23
CA PHE A 17 37.78 7.84 -63.79
C PHE A 17 37.61 6.68 -62.78
N GLU A 18 36.50 5.95 -62.66
CA GLU A 18 35.28 5.78 -63.46
C GLU A 18 34.17 5.16 -62.58
N VAL A 19 32.90 5.47 -62.85
CA VAL A 19 31.73 4.86 -62.19
C VAL A 19 31.49 3.46 -62.76
N ARG A 20 31.41 2.43 -61.91
CA ARG A 20 30.89 1.10 -62.28
C ARG A 20 29.70 0.69 -61.42
N GLU A 21 28.72 0.15 -62.12
CA GLU A 21 27.34 -0.11 -61.75
C GLU A 21 27.13 -1.15 -60.63
N HIS A 22 25.93 -1.06 -60.05
CA HIS A 22 25.32 -2.00 -59.10
C HIS A 22 25.49 -3.49 -59.45
N VAL A 23 25.87 -4.29 -58.46
CA VAL A 23 25.70 -5.76 -58.45
C VAL A 23 24.87 -6.14 -57.21
N PRO A 24 23.81 -6.96 -57.32
CA PRO A 24 22.85 -7.22 -56.24
C PRO A 24 23.40 -8.24 -55.23
N TYR A 25 23.09 -8.00 -53.95
CA TYR A 25 23.43 -8.90 -52.84
C TYR A 25 22.56 -10.17 -52.88
N GLN A 26 23.16 -11.32 -53.26
CA GLN A 26 22.63 -12.64 -52.92
C GLN A 26 23.29 -13.14 -51.65
N ALA A 27 22.48 -13.41 -50.63
CA ALA A 27 22.94 -13.98 -49.37
C ALA A 27 23.19 -15.49 -49.51
N GLU A 28 24.45 -15.90 -49.63
CA GLU A 28 24.87 -17.28 -49.36
C GLU A 28 25.03 -17.48 -47.84
N LEU A 29 24.18 -18.34 -47.27
CA LEU A 29 24.27 -18.81 -45.89
C LEU A 29 25.48 -19.75 -45.76
N THR A 30 26.66 -19.19 -45.48
CA THR A 30 27.84 -19.99 -45.12
C THR A 30 27.69 -20.54 -43.70
N ARG A 31 27.44 -21.85 -43.57
CA ARG A 31 27.73 -22.57 -42.31
C ARG A 31 29.24 -22.54 -42.10
N ALA A 32 29.70 -21.96 -40.99
CA ALA A 32 31.11 -21.96 -40.61
C ALA A 32 31.64 -23.40 -40.47
N PRO A 33 32.87 -23.70 -40.93
CA PRO A 33 33.46 -25.03 -40.80
C PRO A 33 33.87 -25.29 -39.35
N ALA A 34 33.72 -26.53 -38.89
CA ALA A 34 34.23 -26.95 -37.59
C ALA A 34 35.77 -26.94 -37.62
N ALA A 35 36.39 -26.18 -36.73
CA ALA A 35 37.84 -26.18 -36.54
C ALA A 35 38.25 -27.40 -35.71
N TYR A 36 39.15 -28.21 -36.26
CA TYR A 36 39.74 -29.38 -35.60
C TYR A 36 41.02 -28.95 -34.88
N ASP A 37 41.17 -29.32 -33.62
CA ASP A 37 42.37 -29.06 -32.83
C ASP A 37 43.21 -30.35 -32.75
N GLU A 38 44.36 -30.35 -33.41
CA GLU A 38 45.24 -31.53 -33.52
C GLU A 38 45.90 -31.92 -32.19
N GLU A 39 45.91 -31.04 -31.17
CA GLU A 39 46.66 -31.26 -29.93
C GLU A 39 45.88 -32.04 -28.85
N SER A 40 44.54 -31.96 -28.86
CA SER A 40 43.68 -32.58 -27.84
C SER A 40 42.91 -33.82 -28.31
N GLY A 41 42.83 -34.05 -29.62
CA GLY A 41 42.08 -35.16 -30.21
C GLY A 41 40.55 -35.08 -30.05
N ASP A 42 40.03 -34.01 -29.45
CA ASP A 42 38.61 -33.81 -29.18
C ASP A 42 37.99 -32.79 -30.15
N VAL A 43 36.80 -33.13 -30.66
CA VAL A 43 35.99 -32.24 -31.50
C VAL A 43 35.37 -31.15 -30.61
N TYR A 44 35.58 -29.87 -30.93
CA TYR A 44 34.97 -28.73 -30.21
C TYR A 44 33.45 -28.95 -30.00
N ASP A 45 33.05 -29.13 -28.74
CA ASP A 45 31.64 -29.19 -28.33
C ASP A 45 31.03 -27.81 -28.62
N SER A 46 30.04 -27.74 -29.53
CA SER A 46 29.45 -26.49 -30.00
C SER A 46 29.08 -25.54 -28.84
N SER A 47 29.17 -24.22 -29.01
CA SER A 47 28.77 -23.25 -27.96
C SER A 47 27.36 -23.53 -27.40
N TRP A 48 26.48 -24.07 -28.23
CA TRP A 48 25.13 -24.52 -27.89
C TRP A 48 25.07 -25.71 -26.92
N THR A 49 25.94 -26.70 -27.05
CA THR A 49 25.97 -27.86 -26.14
C THR A 49 26.54 -27.49 -24.77
N SER A 50 27.50 -26.57 -24.72
CA SER A 50 27.98 -25.96 -23.47
C SER A 50 26.89 -25.12 -22.78
N ALA A 51 26.20 -24.24 -23.53
CA ALA A 51 25.11 -23.42 -23.01
C ALA A 51 23.92 -24.27 -22.52
N PHE A 52 23.54 -25.31 -23.25
CA PHE A 52 22.48 -26.24 -22.85
C PHE A 52 22.84 -26.97 -21.54
N ARG A 53 24.10 -27.40 -21.40
CA ARG A 53 24.61 -28.03 -20.17
C ARG A 53 24.51 -27.10 -18.97
N ALA A 54 24.92 -25.84 -19.12
CA ALA A 54 24.82 -24.83 -18.07
C ALA A 54 23.36 -24.56 -17.66
N MET A 55 22.45 -24.48 -18.63
CA MET A 55 21.02 -24.30 -18.37
C MET A 55 20.42 -25.50 -17.61
N CYS A 56 20.76 -26.73 -17.98
CA CYS A 56 20.31 -27.92 -17.25
C CYS A 56 20.83 -27.96 -15.80
N GLN A 57 22.06 -27.51 -15.55
CA GLN A 57 22.62 -27.41 -14.20
C GLN A 57 21.91 -26.33 -13.37
N LEU A 58 21.62 -25.18 -13.96
CA LEU A 58 20.86 -24.12 -13.29
C LEU A 58 19.46 -24.59 -12.89
N ILE A 59 18.73 -25.25 -13.79
CA ILE A 59 17.40 -25.79 -13.50
C ILE A 59 17.48 -26.82 -12.37
N ASN A 60 18.49 -27.70 -12.39
CA ASN A 60 18.68 -28.71 -11.34
C ASN A 60 18.99 -28.06 -9.98
N LEU A 61 19.84 -27.03 -9.93
CA LEU A 61 20.09 -26.26 -8.71
C LEU A 61 18.81 -25.62 -8.15
N LEU A 62 18.00 -25.00 -9.01
CA LEU A 62 16.72 -24.43 -8.61
C LEU A 62 15.77 -25.49 -8.04
N HIS A 63 15.75 -26.70 -8.59
CA HIS A 63 14.96 -27.80 -8.04
C HIS A 63 15.43 -28.21 -6.63
N HIS A 64 16.75 -28.32 -6.39
CA HIS A 64 17.27 -28.59 -5.05
C HIS A 64 16.91 -27.49 -4.04
N MET A 65 16.98 -26.21 -4.45
CA MET A 65 16.56 -25.09 -3.62
C MET A 65 15.06 -25.17 -3.29
N GLN A 66 14.21 -25.50 -4.27
CA GLN A 66 12.78 -25.69 -4.05
C GLN A 66 12.49 -26.83 -3.07
N VAL A 67 13.18 -27.97 -3.21
CA VAL A 67 13.08 -29.09 -2.27
C VAL A 67 13.43 -28.63 -0.85
N ALA A 68 14.55 -27.91 -0.67
CA ALA A 68 14.96 -27.40 0.63
C ALA A 68 13.95 -26.41 1.24
N ILE A 69 13.42 -25.48 0.44
CA ILE A 69 12.40 -24.51 0.88
C ILE A 69 11.13 -25.23 1.35
N VAL A 70 10.63 -26.20 0.57
CA VAL A 70 9.40 -26.93 0.94
C VAL A 70 9.61 -27.71 2.23
N VAL A 71 10.74 -28.41 2.38
CA VAL A 71 11.07 -29.16 3.61
C VAL A 71 11.18 -28.23 4.81
N PHE A 72 11.84 -27.08 4.66
CA PHE A 72 11.95 -26.08 5.72
C PHE A 72 10.57 -25.55 6.14
N CYS A 73 9.69 -25.22 5.18
CA CYS A 73 8.33 -24.78 5.46
C CYS A 73 7.51 -25.83 6.21
N LEU A 74 7.64 -27.11 5.83
CA LEU A 74 6.97 -28.22 6.51
C LEU A 74 7.45 -28.40 7.96
N TRP A 75 8.77 -28.31 8.17
CA TRP A 75 9.36 -28.41 9.51
C TRP A 75 8.97 -27.24 10.38
N HIS A 76 9.05 -26.02 9.85
CA HIS A 76 8.62 -24.83 10.57
C HIS A 76 7.15 -24.97 10.97
N PHE A 77 6.28 -25.33 10.03
CA PHE A 77 4.86 -25.55 10.31
C PHE A 77 4.64 -26.57 11.43
N ALA A 78 5.26 -27.75 11.33
CA ALA A 78 5.11 -28.80 12.32
C ALA A 78 5.65 -28.38 13.70
N LEU A 79 6.80 -27.69 13.76
CA LEU A 79 7.43 -27.30 15.02
C LEU A 79 6.76 -26.08 15.68
N THR A 80 5.97 -25.29 14.93
CA THR A 80 5.24 -24.12 15.46
C THR A 80 3.74 -24.33 15.61
N ALA A 81 3.24 -25.55 15.38
CA ALA A 81 1.81 -25.83 15.37
C ALA A 81 1.15 -25.74 16.77
N GLU A 82 1.85 -26.16 17.83
CA GLU A 82 1.34 -26.11 19.21
C GLU A 82 2.03 -25.01 20.04
N ALA A 83 1.24 -24.16 20.71
CA ALA A 83 1.72 -22.97 21.43
C ALA A 83 2.58 -23.28 22.67
N ASN A 84 2.51 -24.50 23.19
CA ASN A 84 3.25 -25.00 24.36
C ASN A 84 4.56 -25.72 23.96
N GLY A 85 4.86 -25.85 22.67
CA GLY A 85 6.06 -26.51 22.15
C GLY A 85 6.05 -28.03 22.28
N THR A 86 4.89 -28.67 22.54
CA THR A 86 4.79 -30.13 22.50
C THR A 86 4.76 -30.63 21.05
N ILE A 87 5.42 -31.76 20.79
CA ILE A 87 5.43 -32.40 19.47
C ILE A 87 4.56 -33.64 19.56
N SER A 88 3.39 -33.63 18.91
CA SER A 88 2.50 -34.79 18.85
C SER A 88 2.86 -35.71 17.69
N ASN A 89 2.20 -36.87 17.63
CA ASN A 89 2.36 -37.83 16.52
C ASN A 89 2.00 -37.22 15.15
N LEU A 90 1.16 -36.17 15.11
CA LEU A 90 0.79 -35.50 13.86
C LEU A 90 1.94 -34.62 13.35
N GLU A 91 2.57 -33.82 14.20
CA GLU A 91 3.75 -33.02 13.83
C GLU A 91 4.88 -33.96 13.41
N LEU A 92 5.09 -35.06 14.13
CA LEU A 92 6.06 -36.09 13.73
C LEU A 92 5.67 -36.74 12.38
N HIS A 93 4.39 -37.03 12.14
CA HIS A 93 3.94 -37.53 10.83
C HIS A 93 4.31 -36.56 9.71
N ILE A 94 4.05 -35.26 9.87
CA ILE A 94 4.38 -34.23 8.88
C ILE A 94 5.89 -34.16 8.63
N ILE A 95 6.69 -34.18 9.70
CA ILE A 95 8.16 -34.12 9.60
C ILE A 95 8.68 -35.38 8.90
N PHE A 96 8.33 -36.57 9.36
CA PHE A 96 8.87 -37.83 8.83
C PHE A 96 8.35 -38.13 7.43
N ALA A 97 7.04 -38.07 7.18
CA ALA A 97 6.48 -38.36 5.86
C ALA A 97 6.84 -37.26 4.84
N GLY A 98 6.80 -35.98 5.25
CA GLY A 98 7.18 -34.86 4.40
C GLY A 98 8.66 -34.90 4.01
N THR A 99 9.58 -35.14 4.95
CA THR A 99 11.01 -35.28 4.66
C THR A 99 11.28 -36.52 3.80
N GLY A 100 10.59 -37.63 4.09
CA GLY A 100 10.71 -38.85 3.31
C GLY A 100 10.38 -38.64 1.83
N TYR A 101 9.20 -38.11 1.53
CA TYR A 101 8.77 -37.89 0.15
C TYR A 101 9.47 -36.71 -0.53
N GLN A 102 9.54 -35.54 0.11
CA GLN A 102 10.01 -34.31 -0.52
C GLN A 102 11.53 -34.23 -0.60
N PHE A 103 12.25 -34.70 0.42
CA PHE A 103 13.70 -34.63 0.46
C PHE A 103 14.31 -35.92 -0.08
N PHE A 104 14.25 -37.00 0.69
CA PHE A 104 15.05 -38.20 0.39
C PHE A 104 14.66 -38.88 -0.92
N LEU A 105 13.36 -39.10 -1.18
CA LEU A 105 12.92 -39.80 -2.39
C LEU A 105 13.07 -38.95 -3.66
N VAL A 106 12.86 -37.63 -3.60
CA VAL A 106 13.12 -36.73 -4.74
C VAL A 106 14.62 -36.62 -5.01
N GLU A 107 15.45 -36.45 -3.98
CA GLU A 107 16.91 -36.43 -4.11
C GLU A 107 17.47 -37.76 -4.63
N ALA A 108 16.85 -38.89 -4.27
CA ALA A 108 17.20 -40.20 -4.84
C ALA A 108 17.01 -40.21 -6.37
N ILE A 109 15.93 -39.62 -6.88
CA ILE A 109 15.68 -39.52 -8.34
C ILE A 109 16.67 -38.54 -8.98
N LEU A 110 16.84 -37.34 -8.40
CA LEU A 110 17.74 -36.30 -8.92
C LEU A 110 19.20 -36.77 -8.97
N THR A 111 19.63 -37.59 -8.02
CA THR A 111 20.99 -38.18 -7.98
C THR A 111 21.35 -38.92 -9.27
N LEU A 112 20.38 -39.57 -9.93
CA LEU A 112 20.59 -40.30 -11.18
C LEU A 112 20.68 -39.39 -12.41
N HIS A 113 20.29 -38.12 -12.29
CA HIS A 113 20.34 -37.18 -13.41
C HIS A 113 21.78 -36.91 -13.86
N ARG A 114 21.98 -36.77 -15.19
CA ARG A 114 23.31 -36.60 -15.79
C ARG A 114 23.97 -35.31 -15.33
N HIS A 115 23.19 -34.23 -15.21
CA HIS A 115 23.64 -32.88 -14.88
C HIS A 115 23.32 -32.46 -13.44
N ASN A 116 23.22 -33.44 -12.53
CA ASN A 116 22.94 -33.16 -11.12
C ASN A 116 24.08 -32.42 -10.42
N SER A 117 23.77 -31.36 -9.67
CA SER A 117 24.76 -30.37 -9.20
C SER A 117 25.82 -30.95 -8.26
N TRP A 118 25.47 -31.93 -7.42
CA TRP A 118 26.40 -32.52 -6.46
C TRP A 118 26.83 -33.96 -6.84
N SER A 119 26.01 -34.70 -7.59
CA SER A 119 26.34 -36.08 -7.97
C SER A 119 27.03 -36.20 -9.34
N PHE A 120 27.20 -35.12 -10.12
CA PHE A 120 27.78 -35.20 -11.47
C PHE A 120 29.18 -35.82 -11.52
N GLN A 121 29.98 -35.66 -10.45
CA GLN A 121 31.33 -36.20 -10.33
C GLN A 121 31.35 -37.70 -9.97
N LEU A 122 30.21 -38.27 -9.54
CA LEU A 122 30.13 -39.67 -9.17
C LEU A 122 30.08 -40.58 -10.40
N SER A 123 30.75 -41.72 -10.30
CA SER A 123 30.64 -42.80 -11.29
C SER A 123 29.20 -43.31 -11.40
N LYS A 124 28.86 -43.97 -12.53
CA LYS A 124 27.51 -44.55 -12.72
C LYS A 124 27.13 -45.51 -11.59
N ASP A 125 28.08 -46.27 -11.06
CA ASP A 125 27.84 -47.18 -9.94
C ASP A 125 27.77 -46.43 -8.61
N GLY A 126 28.57 -45.38 -8.41
CA GLY A 126 28.45 -44.48 -7.26
C GLY A 126 27.07 -43.83 -7.18
N LYS A 127 26.55 -43.29 -8.30
CA LYS A 127 25.19 -42.73 -8.37
C LYS A 127 24.11 -43.76 -8.00
N ARG A 128 24.26 -45.02 -8.43
CA ARG A 128 23.32 -46.10 -8.09
C ARG A 128 23.34 -46.44 -6.60
N ILE A 129 24.52 -46.49 -5.99
CA ILE A 129 24.65 -46.76 -4.55
C ILE A 129 24.00 -45.63 -3.75
N VAL A 130 24.33 -44.38 -4.07
CA VAL A 130 23.78 -43.20 -3.39
C VAL A 130 22.26 -43.10 -3.56
N HIS A 131 21.75 -43.35 -4.78
CA HIS A 131 20.32 -43.48 -5.04
C HIS A 131 19.67 -44.53 -4.13
N GLY A 132 20.26 -45.72 -4.03
CA GLY A 132 19.75 -46.80 -3.17
C GLY A 132 19.76 -46.43 -1.68
N CYS A 133 20.81 -45.74 -1.20
CA CYS A 133 20.88 -45.26 0.17
C CYS A 133 19.80 -44.21 0.48
N LEU A 134 19.64 -43.20 -0.39
CA LEU A 134 18.61 -42.18 -0.25
C LEU A 134 17.20 -42.78 -0.33
N GLN A 135 16.98 -43.75 -1.23
CA GLN A 135 15.71 -44.44 -1.34
C GLN A 135 15.37 -45.25 -0.07
N LEU A 136 16.35 -45.95 0.51
CA LEU A 136 16.20 -46.69 1.75
C LEU A 136 15.84 -45.75 2.91
N ILE A 137 16.61 -44.69 3.11
CA ILE A 137 16.36 -43.71 4.18
C ILE A 137 14.99 -43.05 3.99
N GLY A 138 14.69 -42.61 2.76
CA GLY A 138 13.40 -41.98 2.44
C GLY A 138 12.21 -42.90 2.68
N SER A 139 12.32 -44.17 2.28
CA SER A 139 11.26 -45.16 2.50
C SER A 139 11.02 -45.42 3.99
N LEU A 140 12.09 -45.50 4.81
CA LEU A 140 11.96 -45.64 6.27
C LEU A 140 11.27 -44.43 6.90
N PHE A 141 11.63 -43.22 6.48
CA PHE A 141 10.99 -41.98 6.93
C PHE A 141 9.49 -41.94 6.56
N VAL A 142 9.14 -42.29 5.33
CA VAL A 142 7.75 -42.38 4.88
C VAL A 142 6.96 -43.39 5.71
N ILE A 143 7.52 -44.59 5.93
CA ILE A 143 6.87 -45.64 6.72
C ILE A 143 6.63 -45.16 8.15
N ALA A 144 7.68 -44.68 8.83
CA ALA A 144 7.60 -44.18 10.20
C ALA A 144 6.58 -43.03 10.33
N GLY A 145 6.66 -42.04 9.42
CA GLY A 145 5.71 -40.93 9.38
C GLY A 145 4.27 -41.41 9.21
N THR A 146 4.01 -42.29 8.24
CA THR A 146 2.65 -42.79 7.97
C THR A 146 2.09 -43.58 9.15
N PHE A 147 2.90 -44.41 9.81
CA PHE A 147 2.48 -45.13 11.02
C PHE A 147 2.16 -44.20 12.18
N LEU A 148 2.99 -43.17 12.44
CA LEU A 148 2.72 -42.15 13.45
C LEU A 148 1.40 -41.43 13.18
N GLY A 149 1.15 -41.16 11.90
CA GLY A 149 -0.09 -40.60 11.43
C GLY A 149 -1.32 -41.47 11.70
N LEU A 150 -1.25 -42.75 11.33
CA LEU A 150 -2.32 -43.72 11.53
C LEU A 150 -2.56 -44.07 13.01
N ALA A 151 -1.56 -43.89 13.88
CA ALA A 151 -1.68 -44.14 15.32
C ALA A 151 -2.52 -43.09 16.07
N ARG A 152 -2.90 -41.98 15.43
CA ARG A 152 -3.83 -40.99 16.00
C ARG A 152 -5.24 -41.21 15.45
N VAL A 153 -6.24 -41.27 16.33
CA VAL A 153 -7.65 -41.60 16.04
C VAL A 153 -8.33 -40.62 15.06
N ASP A 154 -7.77 -39.43 14.83
CA ASP A 154 -8.37 -38.39 13.98
C ASP A 154 -7.94 -38.45 12.50
N MET A 155 -6.95 -39.27 12.14
CA MET A 155 -6.57 -39.48 10.74
C MET A 155 -7.56 -40.42 10.06
N VAL A 156 -8.65 -39.83 9.59
CA VAL A 156 -9.72 -40.58 8.94
C VAL A 156 -9.25 -41.05 7.56
N ILE A 157 -9.01 -42.35 7.42
CA ILE A 157 -8.55 -42.99 6.18
C ILE A 157 -9.52 -42.74 5.01
N SER A 158 -10.81 -42.46 5.28
CA SER A 158 -11.80 -42.17 4.24
C SER A 158 -11.64 -40.79 3.57
N THR A 159 -10.73 -39.96 4.05
CA THR A 159 -10.44 -38.65 3.46
C THR A 159 -9.55 -38.79 2.22
N ALA A 160 -9.61 -37.82 1.29
CA ALA A 160 -8.78 -37.86 0.08
C ALA A 160 -7.27 -37.96 0.41
N HIS A 161 -6.80 -37.23 1.43
CA HIS A 161 -5.43 -37.34 1.94
C HIS A 161 -5.13 -38.74 2.49
N GLY A 162 -6.02 -39.30 3.33
CA GLY A 162 -5.86 -40.65 3.89
C GLY A 162 -5.80 -41.75 2.83
N ILE A 163 -6.72 -41.74 1.86
CA ILE A 163 -6.77 -42.71 0.75
C ILE A 163 -5.50 -42.60 -0.10
N CYS A 164 -5.13 -41.39 -0.52
CA CYS A 164 -3.95 -41.17 -1.33
C CYS A 164 -2.66 -41.54 -0.58
N GLY A 165 -2.59 -41.27 0.73
CA GLY A 165 -1.44 -41.60 1.57
C GLY A 165 -1.23 -43.10 1.75
N VAL A 166 -2.31 -43.87 1.95
CA VAL A 166 -2.22 -45.34 2.02
C VAL A 166 -1.79 -45.94 0.67
N ILE A 167 -2.32 -45.42 -0.43
CA ILE A 167 -1.90 -45.83 -1.78
C ILE A 167 -0.41 -45.50 -1.99
N ALA A 168 0.03 -44.28 -1.64
CA ALA A 168 1.41 -43.87 -1.74
C ALA A 168 2.33 -44.77 -0.91
N LEU A 169 1.95 -45.12 0.32
CA LEU A 169 2.70 -46.03 1.18
C LEU A 169 2.84 -47.43 0.55
N ALA A 170 1.75 -47.99 0.04
CA ALA A 170 1.77 -49.32 -0.60
C ALA A 170 2.74 -49.36 -1.80
N PHE A 171 2.70 -48.34 -2.66
CA PHE A 171 3.61 -48.25 -3.80
C PHE A 171 5.05 -47.90 -3.37
N THR A 172 5.24 -47.19 -2.25
CA THR A 172 6.58 -46.94 -1.68
C THR A 172 7.21 -48.24 -1.19
N LEU A 173 6.45 -49.10 -0.49
CA LEU A 173 6.89 -50.43 -0.07
C LEU A 173 7.22 -51.33 -1.27
N LEU A 174 6.39 -51.29 -2.32
CA LEU A 174 6.65 -52.04 -3.56
C LEU A 174 7.90 -51.51 -4.28
N SER A 175 8.08 -50.19 -4.33
CA SER A 175 9.27 -49.54 -4.89
C SER A 175 10.53 -49.90 -4.10
N PHE A 176 10.44 -49.96 -2.77
CA PHE A 176 11.52 -50.33 -1.87
C PHE A 176 11.99 -51.77 -2.14
N ILE A 177 11.06 -52.74 -2.14
CA ILE A 177 11.37 -54.15 -2.41
C ILE A 177 11.93 -54.32 -3.83
N SER A 178 11.28 -53.72 -4.84
CA SER A 178 11.76 -53.79 -6.22
C SER A 178 13.13 -53.12 -6.41
N GLY A 179 13.44 -52.07 -5.64
CA GLY A 179 14.73 -51.38 -5.64
C GLY A 179 15.86 -52.25 -5.10
N ILE A 180 15.63 -52.96 -3.99
CA ILE A 180 16.58 -53.95 -3.45
C ILE A 180 16.84 -55.08 -4.47
N ILE A 181 15.76 -55.63 -5.06
CA ILE A 181 15.88 -56.66 -6.09
C ILE A 181 16.65 -56.13 -7.31
N ALA A 182 16.38 -54.89 -7.74
CA ALA A 182 17.09 -54.26 -8.85
C ALA A 182 18.59 -54.07 -8.55
N LEU A 183 18.95 -53.67 -7.33
CA LEU A 183 20.33 -53.46 -6.88
C LEU A 183 21.15 -54.76 -6.91
N PHE A 184 20.56 -55.88 -6.51
CA PHE A 184 21.22 -57.19 -6.49
C PHE A 184 20.93 -58.08 -7.70
N SER A 185 20.10 -57.64 -8.65
CA SER A 185 19.67 -58.42 -9.83
C SER A 185 20.82 -58.98 -10.68
N ALA A 186 21.99 -58.33 -10.67
CA ALA A 186 23.18 -58.84 -11.35
C ALA A 186 23.74 -60.13 -10.72
N LYS A 187 23.58 -60.30 -9.39
CA LYS A 187 23.96 -61.49 -8.61
C LYS A 187 22.83 -62.52 -8.53
N VAL A 188 21.56 -62.09 -8.59
CA VAL A 188 20.35 -62.95 -8.56
C VAL A 188 19.91 -63.36 -9.99
N ARG A 189 20.87 -63.58 -10.89
CA ARG A 189 20.62 -63.77 -12.33
C ARG A 189 19.92 -65.09 -12.68
N MET A 190 19.76 -66.01 -11.72
CA MET A 190 19.20 -67.35 -11.95
C MET A 190 17.66 -67.38 -12.04
N MET A 191 16.95 -66.31 -11.67
CA MET A 191 15.47 -66.34 -11.58
C MET A 191 14.73 -65.27 -12.39
N VAL A 192 15.31 -64.08 -12.66
CA VAL A 192 14.61 -62.97 -13.34
C VAL A 192 15.55 -62.16 -14.24
N LYS A 193 15.10 -61.81 -15.46
CA LYS A 193 15.82 -60.89 -16.36
C LYS A 193 15.87 -59.48 -15.75
N SER A 194 17.06 -58.86 -15.73
CA SER A 194 17.29 -57.58 -15.05
C SER A 194 16.64 -56.36 -15.75
N GLY A 195 16.27 -56.46 -17.03
CA GLY A 195 15.62 -55.38 -17.78
C GLY A 195 14.20 -55.06 -17.28
N PRO A 196 13.26 -56.02 -17.30
CA PRO A 196 11.90 -55.83 -16.80
C PRO A 196 11.83 -55.33 -15.36
N VAL A 197 12.69 -55.85 -14.47
CA VAL A 197 12.73 -55.44 -13.05
C VAL A 197 13.03 -53.95 -12.90
N LYS A 198 13.96 -53.41 -13.69
CA LYS A 198 14.32 -51.99 -13.65
C LYS A 198 13.20 -51.09 -14.16
N ILE A 199 12.49 -51.52 -15.21
CA ILE A 199 11.35 -50.79 -15.77
C ILE A 199 10.20 -50.75 -14.75
N ILE A 200 9.91 -51.89 -14.12
CA ILE A 200 8.89 -51.98 -13.07
C ILE A 200 9.27 -51.11 -11.87
N HIS A 201 10.51 -51.19 -11.41
CA HIS A 201 11.00 -50.35 -10.31
C HIS A 201 10.87 -48.85 -10.61
N LEU A 202 11.22 -48.42 -11.83
CA LEU A 202 11.04 -47.03 -12.28
C LEU A 202 9.57 -46.60 -12.27
N ALA A 203 8.69 -47.41 -12.86
CA ALA A 203 7.26 -47.08 -12.95
C ALA A 203 6.61 -47.00 -11.56
N VAL A 204 6.86 -48.00 -10.71
CA VAL A 204 6.34 -48.05 -9.33
C VAL A 204 6.93 -46.92 -8.48
N GLY A 205 8.23 -46.63 -8.60
CA GLY A 205 8.89 -45.56 -7.86
C GLY A 205 8.40 -44.17 -8.24
N LEU A 206 8.25 -43.88 -9.53
CA LEU A 206 7.74 -42.59 -9.99
C LEU A 206 6.28 -42.37 -9.56
N PHE A 207 5.46 -43.42 -9.62
CA PHE A 207 4.09 -43.39 -9.14
C PHE A 207 4.01 -43.17 -7.62
N ALA A 208 4.84 -43.87 -6.84
CA ALA A 208 4.92 -43.72 -5.39
C ALA A 208 5.26 -42.27 -4.99
N VAL A 209 6.28 -41.67 -5.60
CA VAL A 209 6.68 -40.29 -5.31
C VAL A 209 5.60 -39.31 -5.74
N SER A 210 5.03 -39.46 -6.93
CA SER A 210 3.98 -38.58 -7.43
C SER A 210 2.74 -38.60 -6.53
N MET A 211 2.29 -39.80 -6.12
CA MET A 211 1.18 -39.95 -5.17
C MET A 211 1.51 -39.39 -3.79
N GLY A 212 2.75 -39.54 -3.32
CA GLY A 212 3.21 -38.92 -2.07
C GLY A 212 3.14 -37.40 -2.11
N LEU A 213 3.61 -36.78 -3.20
CA LEU A 213 3.54 -35.33 -3.40
C LEU A 213 2.09 -34.82 -3.49
N ILE A 214 1.21 -35.52 -4.22
CA ILE A 214 -0.22 -35.21 -4.29
C ILE A 214 -0.86 -35.31 -2.89
N THR A 215 -0.52 -36.37 -2.15
CA THR A 215 -1.00 -36.55 -0.78
C THR A 215 -0.60 -35.38 0.11
N MET A 216 0.65 -34.90 0.00
CA MET A 216 1.11 -33.73 0.73
C MET A 216 0.28 -32.49 0.39
N ILE A 217 0.04 -32.21 -0.90
CA ILE A 217 -0.80 -31.08 -1.36
C ILE A 217 -2.22 -31.19 -0.78
N LEU A 218 -2.83 -32.39 -0.80
CA LEU A 218 -4.15 -32.61 -0.21
C LEU A 218 -4.14 -32.42 1.31
N GLY A 219 -3.03 -32.74 1.98
CA GLY A 219 -2.82 -32.46 3.41
C GLY A 219 -2.90 -30.96 3.73
N PHE A 220 -2.53 -30.07 2.79
CA PHE A 220 -2.69 -28.63 2.92
C PHE A 220 -4.15 -28.13 2.83
N HIS A 221 -5.09 -28.99 2.44
CA HIS A 221 -6.50 -28.63 2.19
C HIS A 221 -7.51 -29.31 3.12
N MET A 222 -7.06 -30.20 4.02
CA MET A 222 -7.92 -30.83 5.02
C MET A 222 -8.41 -29.82 6.06
N ASP A 223 -9.62 -30.01 6.62
CA ASP A 223 -10.33 -29.09 7.55
C ASP A 223 -9.53 -28.64 8.80
N PHE A 224 -8.40 -29.27 9.10
CA PHE A 224 -7.40 -28.77 10.05
C PHE A 224 -6.81 -27.40 9.65
N TYR A 225 -6.78 -27.10 8.36
CA TYR A 225 -6.49 -25.76 7.81
C TYR A 225 -7.59 -24.74 8.10
N ALA A 226 -8.78 -25.12 8.56
CA ALA A 226 -9.79 -24.17 9.00
C ALA A 226 -9.57 -23.74 10.46
N ALA A 227 -9.00 -24.61 11.31
CA ALA A 227 -8.81 -24.37 12.74
C ALA A 227 -7.47 -23.69 13.10
N SER A 228 -6.39 -23.92 12.34
CA SER A 228 -5.06 -23.32 12.58
C SER A 228 -4.84 -21.96 11.86
N ARG A 229 -5.93 -21.33 11.39
CA ARG A 229 -5.98 -20.07 10.62
C ARG A 229 -5.70 -18.79 11.40
N GLU A 230 -5.32 -18.85 12.67
CA GLU A 230 -5.16 -17.61 13.45
C GLU A 230 -3.89 -16.81 13.11
N GLY A 231 -2.88 -17.40 12.45
CA GLY A 231 -1.65 -16.68 12.08
C GLY A 231 -1.65 -16.13 10.65
N LEU A 232 -1.62 -17.02 9.65
CA LEU A 232 -1.48 -16.64 8.24
C LEU A 232 -2.80 -16.17 7.60
N SER A 233 -3.92 -16.72 8.06
CA SER A 233 -5.24 -16.25 7.66
C SER A 233 -5.57 -14.92 8.32
N SER A 234 -5.11 -14.62 9.53
CA SER A 234 -5.23 -13.25 10.07
C SER A 234 -4.54 -12.21 9.19
N ALA A 235 -3.39 -12.50 8.59
CA ALA A 235 -2.75 -11.56 7.65
C ALA A 235 -3.50 -11.44 6.29
N LEU A 236 -4.02 -12.55 5.76
CA LEU A 236 -4.78 -12.58 4.49
C LEU A 236 -6.23 -12.07 4.65
N ILE A 237 -6.86 -12.33 5.80
CA ILE A 237 -8.16 -11.81 6.23
C ILE A 237 -8.01 -10.34 6.64
N ALA A 238 -6.93 -9.95 7.33
CA ALA A 238 -6.61 -8.54 7.57
C ALA A 238 -6.46 -7.79 6.25
N ARG A 239 -5.77 -8.35 5.24
CA ARG A 239 -5.73 -7.77 3.87
C ARG A 239 -7.10 -7.74 3.16
N ARG A 240 -8.03 -8.62 3.54
CA ARG A 240 -9.40 -8.66 2.98
C ARG A 240 -10.32 -7.62 3.64
N TYR A 241 -10.08 -7.28 4.90
CA TYR A 241 -10.75 -6.20 5.63
C TYR A 241 -9.97 -4.88 5.63
N ASP A 242 -8.75 -4.86 5.07
CA ASP A 242 -7.94 -3.67 4.86
C ASP A 242 -8.65 -2.80 3.83
N THR A 243 -9.33 -1.75 4.33
CA THR A 243 -10.09 -0.80 3.54
C THR A 243 -9.17 0.20 2.83
N ARG A 244 -8.09 -0.29 2.19
CA ARG A 244 -7.05 0.42 1.42
C ARG A 244 -7.36 1.91 1.23
N THR A 245 -7.08 2.72 2.25
CA THR A 245 -7.55 4.11 2.29
C THR A 245 -6.66 5.07 1.50
N THR A 246 -5.38 4.70 1.35
CA THR A 246 -4.31 5.51 0.76
C THR A 246 -3.88 4.96 -0.60
N ILE A 247 -4.83 4.53 -1.43
CA ILE A 247 -4.58 4.08 -2.81
C ILE A 247 -5.34 4.95 -3.80
N PHE A 248 -4.80 5.06 -5.01
CA PHE A 248 -5.51 5.69 -6.11
C PHE A 248 -6.64 4.79 -6.63
N SER A 249 -7.72 5.42 -7.06
CA SER A 249 -8.71 4.83 -7.95
C SER A 249 -8.12 4.63 -9.36
N PRO A 250 -8.76 3.83 -10.23
CA PRO A 250 -8.37 3.69 -11.63
C PRO A 250 -8.28 5.03 -12.39
N GLU A 251 -9.05 6.04 -11.97
CA GLU A 251 -9.08 7.39 -12.53
C GLU A 251 -8.07 8.35 -11.87
N GLY A 252 -7.22 7.88 -10.96
CA GLY A 252 -6.23 8.70 -10.27
C GLY A 252 -6.80 9.55 -9.11
N ARG A 253 -7.93 9.14 -8.52
CA ARG A 253 -8.61 9.86 -7.42
C ARG A 253 -8.37 9.19 -6.08
N LEU A 254 -8.52 9.93 -4.98
CA LEU A 254 -8.46 9.39 -3.61
C LEU A 254 -9.86 9.37 -3.00
N TYR A 255 -10.58 8.25 -3.13
CA TYR A 255 -11.99 8.16 -2.71
C TYR A 255 -12.23 8.53 -1.25
N GLN A 256 -11.34 8.15 -0.33
CA GLN A 256 -11.50 8.51 1.08
C GLN A 256 -11.44 10.03 1.34
N VAL A 257 -10.66 10.76 0.54
CA VAL A 257 -10.61 12.23 0.60
C VAL A 257 -11.90 12.83 0.08
N GLU A 258 -12.46 12.28 -1.00
CA GLU A 258 -13.73 12.75 -1.57
C GLU A 258 -14.91 12.49 -0.64
N TYR A 259 -14.94 11.32 0.01
CA TYR A 259 -15.97 11.02 1.02
C TYR A 259 -15.83 11.92 2.25
N ALA A 260 -14.60 12.27 2.65
CA ALA A 260 -14.36 13.26 3.70
C ALA A 260 -14.86 14.65 3.29
N MET A 261 -14.65 15.06 2.04
CA MET A 261 -15.21 16.31 1.50
C MET A 261 -16.74 16.31 1.49
N GLU A 262 -17.37 15.20 1.15
CA GLU A 262 -18.83 15.06 1.22
C GLU A 262 -19.34 15.13 2.67
N ALA A 263 -18.66 14.49 3.62
CA ALA A 263 -19.01 14.61 5.03
C ALA A 263 -18.93 16.07 5.53
N ILE A 264 -17.97 16.84 5.01
CA ILE A 264 -17.83 18.28 5.31
C ILE A 264 -18.94 19.09 4.64
N SER A 265 -19.39 18.72 3.44
CA SER A 265 -20.52 19.36 2.75
C SER A 265 -21.77 19.36 3.63
N HIS A 266 -21.96 18.33 4.45
CA HIS A 266 -23.07 18.22 5.37
C HIS A 266 -22.81 18.83 6.75
N ALA A 267 -21.62 19.36 7.05
CA ALA A 267 -21.33 20.03 8.32
C ALA A 267 -21.90 21.45 8.36
N GLY A 268 -22.07 22.03 9.55
CA GLY A 268 -22.66 23.37 9.65
C GLY A 268 -21.78 24.43 9.00
N THR A 269 -22.41 25.39 8.33
CA THR A 269 -21.77 26.41 7.49
C THR A 269 -20.76 27.24 8.29
N CYS A 270 -19.61 27.55 7.68
CA CYS A 270 -18.64 28.49 8.23
C CYS A 270 -18.00 29.31 7.11
N LEU A 271 -18.01 30.63 7.27
CA LEU A 271 -17.43 31.58 6.32
C LEU A 271 -16.38 32.46 6.98
N GLY A 272 -15.45 32.94 6.16
CA GLY A 272 -14.43 33.90 6.56
C GLY A 272 -14.36 35.05 5.56
N ILE A 273 -14.17 36.26 6.07
CA ILE A 273 -14.09 37.50 5.27
C ILE A 273 -12.91 38.33 5.79
N LEU A 274 -11.96 38.59 4.91
CA LEU A 274 -10.85 39.51 5.09
C LEU A 274 -11.36 40.94 4.90
N ALA A 275 -11.05 41.84 5.83
CA ALA A 275 -11.36 43.26 5.74
C ALA A 275 -10.08 44.10 5.78
N THR A 276 -10.19 45.38 5.49
CA THR A 276 -9.04 46.31 5.52
C THR A 276 -8.50 46.55 6.92
N ASP A 277 -9.36 46.53 7.93
CA ASP A 277 -9.07 46.82 9.33
C ASP A 277 -9.16 45.58 10.25
N GLY A 278 -9.44 44.39 9.70
CA GLY A 278 -9.49 43.13 10.46
C GLY A 278 -9.88 41.90 9.64
N ILE A 279 -10.21 40.81 10.32
CA ILE A 279 -10.76 39.58 9.72
C ILE A 279 -11.93 39.10 10.57
N LEU A 280 -12.93 38.53 9.91
CA LEU A 280 -14.10 37.90 10.55
C LEU A 280 -14.16 36.41 10.19
N LEU A 281 -14.46 35.58 11.18
CA LEU A 281 -15.01 34.24 11.01
C LEU A 281 -16.45 34.22 11.53
N ALA A 282 -17.37 33.65 10.75
CA ALA A 282 -18.75 33.43 11.15
C ALA A 282 -19.14 31.96 10.92
N ALA A 283 -19.77 31.33 11.90
CA ALA A 283 -20.10 29.91 11.86
C ALA A 283 -21.52 29.64 12.38
N GLU A 284 -22.18 28.67 11.75
CA GLU A 284 -23.46 28.13 12.21
C GLU A 284 -23.24 27.26 13.45
N ARG A 285 -23.93 27.57 14.55
CA ARG A 285 -24.05 26.69 15.72
C ARG A 285 -25.13 25.65 15.47
N ARG A 286 -24.75 24.36 15.47
CA ARG A 286 -25.71 23.25 15.30
C ARG A 286 -26.26 22.77 16.63
N ASN A 287 -25.45 22.82 17.68
CA ASN A 287 -25.85 22.37 19.00
C ASN A 287 -26.56 23.50 19.75
N THR A 288 -27.87 23.64 19.52
CA THR A 288 -28.70 24.69 20.15
C THR A 288 -29.81 24.12 21.03
N ASN A 289 -29.63 22.91 21.58
CA ASN A 289 -30.61 22.34 22.49
C ASN A 289 -30.59 23.12 23.81
N LYS A 290 -31.76 23.50 24.33
CA LYS A 290 -31.93 24.25 25.59
C LYS A 290 -31.39 23.54 26.84
N LEU A 291 -31.15 22.23 26.73
CA LEU A 291 -30.55 21.42 27.81
C LEU A 291 -29.01 21.48 27.82
N LEU A 292 -28.39 22.10 26.80
CA LEU A 292 -26.94 22.29 26.78
C LEU A 292 -26.56 23.40 27.77
N ASP A 293 -25.51 23.13 28.53
CA ASP A 293 -24.86 24.13 29.36
C ASP A 293 -23.82 24.87 28.51
N GLU A 294 -23.96 26.18 28.37
CA GLU A 294 -23.07 27.02 27.56
C GLU A 294 -21.82 27.43 28.37
N VAL A 295 -21.06 26.44 28.82
CA VAL A 295 -19.83 26.64 29.62
C VAL A 295 -18.60 27.00 28.79
N PHE A 296 -18.65 26.80 27.47
CA PHE A 296 -17.52 27.08 26.58
C PHE A 296 -17.64 28.45 25.94
N PHE A 297 -16.49 29.10 25.74
CA PHE A 297 -16.40 30.40 25.06
C PHE A 297 -16.84 30.34 23.59
N SER A 298 -16.76 29.16 22.98
CA SER A 298 -17.01 28.93 21.57
C SER A 298 -17.32 27.46 21.26
N GLU A 299 -18.19 27.17 20.29
CA GLU A 299 -18.43 25.81 19.78
C GLU A 299 -17.49 25.44 18.63
N LYS A 300 -17.25 26.39 17.71
CA LYS A 300 -16.53 26.12 16.45
C LYS A 300 -15.26 26.93 16.26
N ILE A 301 -15.01 27.95 17.09
CA ILE A 301 -13.92 28.91 16.95
C ILE A 301 -12.85 28.63 18.01
N TYR A 302 -11.65 28.28 17.55
CA TYR A 302 -10.56 27.85 18.39
C TYR A 302 -9.39 28.82 18.28
N LYS A 303 -9.00 29.42 19.40
CA LYS A 303 -7.73 30.17 19.49
C LYS A 303 -6.56 29.18 19.36
N LEU A 304 -5.62 29.49 18.45
CA LEU A 304 -4.45 28.65 18.15
C LEU A 304 -3.19 29.19 18.84
N ASN A 305 -2.96 30.49 18.74
CA ASN A 305 -1.94 31.24 19.46
C ASN A 305 -2.46 32.68 19.68
N ASP A 306 -1.61 33.62 20.05
CA ASP A 306 -2.04 35.00 20.30
C ASP A 306 -2.41 35.79 19.04
N ASP A 307 -1.99 35.32 17.86
CA ASP A 307 -2.15 36.03 16.58
C ASP A 307 -3.05 35.29 15.58
N MET A 308 -3.55 34.10 15.91
CA MET A 308 -4.30 33.22 15.01
C MET A 308 -5.44 32.47 15.68
N VAL A 309 -6.52 32.33 14.94
CA VAL A 309 -7.75 31.64 15.30
C VAL A 309 -8.21 30.81 14.12
N CYS A 310 -8.88 29.68 14.36
CA CYS A 310 -9.53 28.94 13.30
C CYS A 310 -10.98 28.62 13.61
N SER A 311 -11.75 28.35 12.55
CA SER A 311 -13.05 27.71 12.63
C SER A 311 -13.07 26.44 11.80
N VAL A 312 -13.87 25.46 12.20
CA VAL A 312 -13.84 24.10 11.65
C VAL A 312 -15.20 23.67 11.09
N ALA A 313 -15.17 22.89 10.01
CA ALA A 313 -16.34 22.18 9.50
C ALA A 313 -15.97 20.73 9.20
N GLY A 314 -16.80 19.79 9.66
CA GLY A 314 -16.58 18.35 9.51
C GLY A 314 -16.74 17.60 10.82
N ILE A 315 -15.95 16.53 11.00
CA ILE A 315 -15.96 15.68 12.19
C ILE A 315 -15.31 16.39 13.38
N THR A 316 -16.08 16.74 14.41
CA THR A 316 -15.59 17.50 15.58
C THR A 316 -14.47 16.79 16.35
N SER A 317 -14.51 15.46 16.45
CA SER A 317 -13.44 14.71 17.13
C SER A 317 -12.10 14.85 16.43
N ASP A 318 -12.10 14.86 15.09
CA ASP A 318 -10.90 15.08 14.28
C ASP A 318 -10.42 16.53 14.41
N ALA A 319 -11.36 17.48 14.48
CA ALA A 319 -11.05 18.89 14.66
C ALA A 319 -10.34 19.14 16.00
N ASN A 320 -10.73 18.45 17.07
CA ASN A 320 -10.05 18.53 18.37
C ASN A 320 -8.59 18.05 18.30
N VAL A 321 -8.32 16.99 17.54
CA VAL A 321 -6.94 16.49 17.33
C VAL A 321 -6.12 17.53 16.57
N LEU A 322 -6.65 18.05 15.46
CA LEU A 322 -5.93 18.98 14.59
C LEU A 322 -5.71 20.36 15.24
N THR A 323 -6.69 20.87 15.99
CA THR A 323 -6.54 22.14 16.73
C THR A 323 -5.51 22.04 17.85
N ASN A 324 -5.41 20.88 18.51
CA ASN A 324 -4.35 20.62 19.45
C ASN A 324 -2.97 20.55 18.77
N GLU A 325 -2.85 19.86 17.62
CA GLU A 325 -1.59 19.81 16.87
C GLU A 325 -1.17 21.19 16.36
N LEU A 326 -2.10 22.01 15.88
CA LEU A 326 -1.84 23.41 15.52
C LEU A 326 -1.25 24.21 16.69
N ARG A 327 -1.82 24.07 17.89
CA ARG A 327 -1.30 24.74 19.09
C ARG A 327 0.12 24.27 19.42
N LEU A 328 0.38 22.97 19.32
CA LEU A 328 1.72 22.40 19.55
C LEU A 328 2.72 22.90 18.51
N ILE A 329 2.36 22.92 17.23
CA ILE A 329 3.21 23.44 16.16
C ILE A 329 3.57 24.92 16.43
N ALA A 330 2.56 25.74 16.72
CA ALA A 330 2.78 27.16 16.97
C ALA A 330 3.71 27.41 18.17
N GLN A 331 3.53 26.66 19.26
CA GLN A 331 4.39 26.80 20.45
C GLN A 331 5.80 26.24 20.25
N ARG A 332 5.96 25.15 19.48
CA ARG A 332 7.29 24.62 19.10
C ARG A 332 8.07 25.66 18.28
N TYR A 333 7.40 26.30 17.33
CA TYR A 333 8.00 27.39 16.56
C TYR A 333 8.43 28.55 17.45
N LEU A 334 7.54 29.02 18.33
CA LEU A 334 7.84 30.09 19.27
C LEU A 334 9.03 29.76 20.17
N LEU A 335 9.09 28.52 20.68
CA LEU A 335 10.21 28.04 21.49
C LEU A 335 11.54 28.07 20.73
N GLN A 336 11.52 27.68 19.44
CA GLN A 336 12.73 27.55 18.64
C GLN A 336 13.24 28.89 18.07
N TYR A 337 12.32 29.77 17.65
CA TYR A 337 12.67 31.00 16.95
C TYR A 337 12.50 32.27 17.81
N GLY A 338 11.84 32.17 18.97
CA GLY A 338 11.59 33.31 19.85
C GLY A 338 10.56 34.31 19.30
N GLU A 339 9.82 33.95 18.25
CA GLU A 339 8.78 34.79 17.64
C GLU A 339 7.54 33.98 17.23
N SER A 340 6.42 34.68 17.02
CA SER A 340 5.15 34.08 16.60
C SER A 340 5.28 33.49 15.20
N ILE A 341 4.73 32.29 14.99
CA ILE A 341 4.79 31.59 13.70
C ILE A 341 4.03 32.40 12.62
N PRO A 342 4.61 32.59 11.42
CA PRO A 342 3.90 33.14 10.27
C PRO A 342 2.66 32.32 9.91
N CYS A 343 1.59 32.99 9.47
CA CYS A 343 0.28 32.36 9.30
C CYS A 343 0.34 31.18 8.32
N GLU A 344 0.97 31.39 7.16
CA GLU A 344 1.09 30.37 6.13
C GLU A 344 1.89 29.15 6.59
N GLN A 345 2.96 29.36 7.37
CA GLN A 345 3.80 28.25 7.86
C GLN A 345 3.01 27.33 8.80
N LEU A 346 2.20 27.90 9.69
CA LEU A 346 1.34 27.11 10.58
C LEU A 346 0.35 26.25 9.78
N VAL A 347 -0.29 26.84 8.76
CA VAL A 347 -1.26 26.14 7.90
C VAL A 347 -0.57 25.04 7.10
N SER A 348 0.57 25.34 6.47
CA SER A 348 1.33 24.38 5.66
C SER A 348 1.77 23.18 6.49
N TRP A 349 2.29 23.37 7.70
CA TRP A 349 2.76 22.25 8.52
C TRP A 349 1.61 21.35 8.99
N LEU A 350 0.43 21.90 9.27
CA LEU A 350 -0.74 21.06 9.54
C LEU A 350 -1.19 20.31 8.27
N CYS A 351 -1.13 20.97 7.13
CA CYS A 351 -1.47 20.38 5.85
C CYS A 351 -0.57 19.19 5.49
N ASP A 352 0.71 19.22 5.83
CA ASP A 352 1.62 18.08 5.71
C ASP A 352 1.16 16.90 6.59
N VAL A 353 0.68 17.18 7.81
CA VAL A 353 0.10 16.15 8.70
C VAL A 353 -1.18 15.56 8.08
N LYS A 354 -2.05 16.37 7.47
CA LYS A 354 -3.24 15.86 6.77
C LYS A 354 -2.84 15.01 5.55
N GLN A 355 -1.88 15.49 4.75
CA GLN A 355 -1.40 14.82 3.55
C GLN A 355 -0.80 13.45 3.87
N ALA A 356 -0.06 13.33 4.97
CA ALA A 356 0.48 12.06 5.44
C ALA A 356 -0.59 10.95 5.53
N TYR A 357 -1.79 11.28 6.02
CA TYR A 357 -2.91 10.35 6.17
C TYR A 357 -3.60 9.99 4.85
N THR A 358 -3.29 10.68 3.75
CA THR A 358 -3.78 10.36 2.40
C THR A 358 -2.80 9.50 1.61
N GLN A 359 -1.51 9.53 1.99
CA GLN A 359 -0.46 8.83 1.26
C GLN A 359 0.05 7.56 1.95
N TYR A 360 0.08 7.50 3.29
CA TYR A 360 0.61 6.36 4.02
C TYR A 360 -0.13 6.06 5.34
N GLY A 361 0.16 4.90 5.93
CA GLY A 361 -0.37 4.49 7.24
C GLY A 361 -1.71 3.74 7.23
N GLY A 362 -2.41 3.66 6.08
CA GLY A 362 -3.65 2.91 5.93
C GLY A 362 -4.76 3.37 6.89
N LYS A 363 -4.74 4.66 7.27
CA LYS A 363 -5.76 5.29 8.12
C LYS A 363 -6.72 6.08 7.24
N ARG A 364 -7.93 6.32 7.73
CA ARG A 364 -8.83 7.29 7.08
C ARG A 364 -8.23 8.71 7.21
N PRO A 365 -8.44 9.60 6.23
CA PRO A 365 -8.07 11.00 6.37
C PRO A 365 -8.92 11.67 7.47
N PHE A 366 -8.44 12.83 7.93
CA PHE A 366 -9.22 13.68 8.82
C PHE A 366 -10.40 14.29 8.07
N GLY A 367 -11.62 14.06 8.54
CA GLY A 367 -12.84 14.55 7.91
C GLY A 367 -13.13 16.01 8.23
N VAL A 368 -12.14 16.92 8.10
CA VAL A 368 -12.24 18.31 8.55
C VAL A 368 -11.60 19.29 7.58
N SER A 369 -12.37 20.30 7.18
CA SER A 369 -11.88 21.55 6.61
C SER A 369 -11.78 22.62 7.69
N ILE A 370 -10.78 23.49 7.56
CA ILE A 370 -10.48 24.53 8.55
C ILE A 370 -10.32 25.86 7.83
N LEU A 371 -10.97 26.90 8.35
CA LEU A 371 -10.69 28.30 8.04
C LEU A 371 -9.79 28.89 9.11
N TYR A 372 -8.73 29.57 8.71
CA TYR A 372 -7.77 30.22 9.61
C TYR A 372 -7.84 31.72 9.38
N MET A 373 -7.99 32.50 10.45
CA MET A 373 -7.75 33.93 10.43
C MET A 373 -6.54 34.24 11.29
N GLY A 374 -5.64 35.08 10.78
CA GLY A 374 -4.44 35.45 11.49
C GLY A 374 -3.86 36.78 11.04
N TRP A 375 -2.93 37.31 11.84
CA TRP A 375 -2.11 38.45 11.48
C TRP A 375 -0.64 38.10 11.67
N ASP A 376 0.21 38.43 10.70
CA ASP A 376 1.66 38.41 10.90
C ASP A 376 2.34 39.65 10.31
N LYS A 377 3.62 39.81 10.63
CA LYS A 377 4.44 40.96 10.20
C LYS A 377 4.78 40.95 8.70
N HIS A 378 4.58 39.84 7.99
CA HIS A 378 5.00 39.69 6.59
C HIS A 378 3.88 40.09 5.62
N TYR A 379 2.67 39.59 5.86
CA TYR A 379 1.54 39.76 4.96
C TYR A 379 0.32 40.40 5.65
N GLY A 380 0.42 40.73 6.94
CA GLY A 380 -0.67 41.33 7.69
C GLY A 380 -1.82 40.36 7.90
N TYR A 381 -3.05 40.84 7.72
CA TYR A 381 -4.26 40.04 7.86
C TYR A 381 -4.36 38.99 6.75
N GLN A 382 -4.51 37.73 7.13
CA GLN A 382 -4.58 36.59 6.22
C GLN A 382 -5.72 35.64 6.58
N LEU A 383 -6.44 35.20 5.56
CA LEU A 383 -7.46 34.15 5.66
C LEU A 383 -7.03 32.96 4.80
N TYR A 384 -6.91 31.79 5.42
CA TYR A 384 -6.59 30.54 4.74
C TYR A 384 -7.73 29.54 4.88
N GLN A 385 -7.81 28.62 3.92
CA GLN A 385 -8.67 27.45 3.97
C GLN A 385 -7.81 26.21 3.71
N SER A 386 -8.03 25.15 4.49
CA SER A 386 -7.46 23.82 4.21
C SER A 386 -8.56 22.75 4.17
N ASP A 387 -8.29 21.67 3.47
CA ASP A 387 -9.22 20.54 3.28
C ASP A 387 -8.57 19.18 3.67
N PRO A 388 -9.32 18.06 3.70
CA PRO A 388 -8.81 16.73 4.04
C PRO A 388 -7.71 16.18 3.14
N SER A 389 -7.50 16.73 1.95
CA SER A 389 -6.45 16.27 1.04
C SER A 389 -5.04 16.68 1.51
N GLY A 390 -4.97 17.67 2.41
CA GLY A 390 -3.73 18.36 2.77
C GLY A 390 -3.47 19.60 1.91
N ASN A 391 -4.34 19.94 0.96
CA ASN A 391 -4.23 21.21 0.26
C ASN A 391 -4.71 22.38 1.13
N TYR A 392 -4.11 23.54 0.89
CA TYR A 392 -4.57 24.81 1.43
C TYR A 392 -4.48 25.93 0.39
N GLY A 393 -5.23 27.00 0.61
CA GLY A 393 -5.19 28.20 -0.22
C GLY A 393 -5.52 29.45 0.59
N GLY A 394 -4.93 30.58 0.20
CA GLY A 394 -5.26 31.90 0.73
C GLY A 394 -6.49 32.49 0.04
N TRP A 395 -7.36 33.13 0.81
CA TRP A 395 -8.63 33.68 0.34
C TRP A 395 -8.87 35.08 0.88
N LYS A 396 -9.61 35.90 0.11
CA LYS A 396 -10.16 37.18 0.60
C LYS A 396 -11.52 36.97 1.28
N ALA A 397 -12.34 36.10 0.72
CA ALA A 397 -13.54 35.61 1.37
C ALA A 397 -13.81 34.18 0.87
N THR A 398 -14.22 33.29 1.76
CA THR A 398 -14.55 31.90 1.41
C THR A 398 -15.53 31.30 2.41
N CYS A 399 -16.07 30.12 2.08
CA CYS A 399 -17.00 29.38 2.92
C CYS A 399 -16.75 27.88 2.81
N ILE A 400 -16.89 27.17 3.92
CA ILE A 400 -16.87 25.71 4.05
C ILE A 400 -18.15 25.23 4.74
N GLY A 401 -18.46 23.94 4.61
CA GLY A 401 -19.67 23.36 5.17
C GLY A 401 -20.87 23.42 4.21
N ASN A 402 -22.06 23.28 4.79
CA ASN A 402 -23.32 23.25 4.07
C ASN A 402 -23.56 24.53 3.27
N ASN A 403 -24.10 24.36 2.06
CA ASN A 403 -24.40 25.45 1.13
C ASN A 403 -23.21 26.38 0.80
N SER A 404 -21.97 25.90 0.95
CA SER A 404 -20.74 26.67 0.66
C SER A 404 -20.70 27.23 -0.76
N ALA A 405 -21.17 26.49 -1.77
CA ALA A 405 -21.24 26.98 -3.15
C ALA A 405 -22.13 28.22 -3.31
N ALA A 406 -23.30 28.23 -2.68
CA ALA A 406 -24.22 29.37 -2.69
C ALA A 406 -23.66 30.56 -1.88
N ALA A 407 -23.00 30.26 -0.74
CA ALA A 407 -22.33 31.25 0.07
C ALA A 407 -21.22 31.97 -0.71
N VAL A 408 -20.34 31.21 -1.37
CA VAL A 408 -19.25 31.74 -2.20
C VAL A 408 -19.80 32.56 -3.38
N SER A 409 -20.90 32.13 -4.00
CA SER A 409 -21.56 32.92 -5.06
C SER A 409 -22.02 34.28 -4.54
N SER A 410 -22.64 34.33 -3.36
CA SER A 410 -23.07 35.58 -2.72
C SER A 410 -21.87 36.46 -2.33
N LEU A 411 -20.82 35.87 -1.75
CA LEU A 411 -19.60 36.58 -1.40
C LEU A 411 -18.94 37.21 -2.63
N LYS A 412 -18.87 36.50 -3.76
CA LYS A 412 -18.31 37.04 -5.02
C LYS A 412 -19.05 38.25 -5.56
N GLN A 413 -20.36 38.35 -5.32
CA GLN A 413 -21.17 39.46 -5.82
C GLN A 413 -21.07 40.71 -4.94
N GLU A 414 -20.93 40.50 -3.63
CA GLU A 414 -21.10 41.58 -2.65
C GLU A 414 -19.79 42.04 -2.00
N TYR A 415 -18.76 41.20 -1.99
CA TYR A 415 -17.45 41.55 -1.44
C TYR A 415 -16.72 42.55 -2.35
N LYS A 416 -16.29 43.68 -1.75
CA LYS A 416 -15.49 44.70 -2.44
C LYS A 416 -14.05 44.59 -2.02
N GLU A 417 -13.21 44.21 -2.97
CA GLU A 417 -11.78 44.06 -2.74
C GLU A 417 -11.13 45.38 -2.29
N ASN A 418 -10.34 45.33 -1.20
CA ASN A 418 -9.60 46.46 -0.62
C ASN A 418 -10.45 47.64 -0.13
N GLU A 419 -11.78 47.52 -0.11
CA GLU A 419 -12.70 48.56 0.40
C GLU A 419 -13.50 48.07 1.61
N THR A 420 -13.75 46.75 1.68
CA THR A 420 -14.60 46.16 2.73
C THR A 420 -13.98 46.38 4.11
N THR A 421 -14.68 47.13 4.96
CA THR A 421 -14.36 47.33 6.37
C THR A 421 -14.89 46.17 7.22
N LEU A 422 -14.43 46.04 8.46
CA LEU A 422 -14.84 44.97 9.36
C LEU A 422 -16.34 45.03 9.68
N ALA A 423 -16.90 46.24 9.80
CA ALA A 423 -18.34 46.43 10.00
C ALA A 423 -19.16 45.97 8.77
N GLU A 424 -18.69 46.29 7.56
CA GLU A 424 -19.31 45.80 6.32
C GLU A 424 -19.15 44.29 6.16
N ALA A 425 -18.00 43.72 6.56
CA ALA A 425 -17.79 42.28 6.58
C ALA A 425 -18.75 41.56 7.54
N GLN A 426 -19.03 42.14 8.72
CA GLN A 426 -20.02 41.63 9.66
C GLN A 426 -21.44 41.64 9.07
N ALA A 427 -21.84 42.76 8.45
CA ALA A 427 -23.13 42.86 7.78
C ALA A 427 -23.26 41.85 6.61
N LEU A 428 -22.19 41.71 5.81
CA LEU A 428 -22.13 40.76 4.71
C LEU A 428 -22.20 39.32 5.21
N ALA A 429 -21.54 38.98 6.31
CA ALA A 429 -21.61 37.65 6.92
C ALA A 429 -23.04 37.29 7.32
N ILE A 430 -23.76 38.20 7.99
CA ILE A 430 -25.17 38.00 8.36
C ILE A 430 -26.04 37.79 7.11
N LYS A 431 -25.83 38.61 6.08
CA LYS A 431 -26.58 38.51 4.81
C LYS A 431 -26.31 37.21 4.06
N VAL A 432 -25.09 36.69 4.10
CA VAL A 432 -24.77 35.40 3.48
C VAL A 432 -25.36 34.27 4.30
N LEU A 433 -25.22 34.30 5.63
CA LEU A 433 -25.78 33.28 6.52
C LEU A 433 -27.31 33.21 6.45
N SER A 434 -28.00 34.35 6.35
CA SER A 434 -29.46 34.39 6.21
C SER A 434 -29.96 33.75 4.91
N LYS A 435 -29.15 33.80 3.84
CA LYS A 435 -29.44 33.14 2.55
C LYS A 435 -29.08 31.65 2.54
N THR A 436 -28.08 31.24 3.31
CA THR A 436 -27.52 29.88 3.24
C THR A 436 -28.07 28.92 4.29
N LEU A 437 -28.59 29.44 5.39
CA LEU A 437 -29.19 28.64 6.45
C LEU A 437 -30.67 28.38 6.15
N ASP A 438 -31.10 27.13 6.28
CA ASP A 438 -32.48 26.69 6.05
C ASP A 438 -33.41 27.12 7.21
N MET A 439 -33.54 28.44 7.43
CA MET A 439 -34.41 29.02 8.44
C MET A 439 -35.07 30.29 7.95
N THR A 440 -36.31 30.52 8.41
CA THR A 440 -37.10 31.69 8.03
C THR A 440 -36.56 32.98 8.65
N LYS A 441 -35.90 32.89 9.81
CA LYS A 441 -35.24 34.00 10.49
C LYS A 441 -33.96 33.54 11.17
N LEU A 442 -32.92 34.35 11.03
CA LEU A 442 -31.65 34.14 11.72
C LEU A 442 -31.81 34.50 13.20
N THR A 443 -31.25 33.68 14.08
CA THR A 443 -31.30 33.88 15.53
C THR A 443 -29.88 33.94 16.09
N PRO A 444 -29.61 34.75 17.14
CA PRO A 444 -28.27 34.92 17.66
C PRO A 444 -27.69 33.63 18.26
N GLU A 445 -28.53 32.70 18.74
CA GLU A 445 -28.09 31.40 19.27
C GLU A 445 -27.56 30.46 18.18
N LYS A 446 -27.93 30.71 16.92
CA LYS A 446 -27.53 29.89 15.75
C LYS A 446 -26.27 30.38 15.08
N VAL A 447 -25.74 31.54 15.46
CA VAL A 447 -24.59 32.17 14.81
C VAL A 447 -23.52 32.44 15.84
N GLU A 448 -22.30 32.06 15.49
CA GLU A 448 -21.11 32.42 16.23
C GLU A 448 -20.22 33.29 15.34
N MET A 449 -19.72 34.40 15.86
CA MET A 449 -18.85 35.32 15.12
C MET A 449 -17.62 35.70 15.95
N ALA A 450 -16.45 35.67 15.32
CA ALA A 450 -15.22 36.14 15.92
C ALA A 450 -14.47 37.09 14.98
N THR A 451 -13.95 38.17 15.56
CA THR A 451 -13.14 39.15 14.85
C THR A 451 -11.70 39.13 15.35
N LEU A 452 -10.77 39.36 14.43
CA LEU A 452 -9.37 39.57 14.70
C LEU A 452 -8.95 40.95 14.18
N THR A 453 -8.46 41.82 15.07
CA THR A 453 -8.01 43.18 14.77
C THR A 453 -6.65 43.48 15.40
N ARG A 454 -6.00 44.56 14.97
CA ARG A 454 -4.76 45.09 15.56
C ARG A 454 -5.03 46.41 16.27
N LYS A 455 -4.65 46.48 17.54
CA LYS A 455 -4.65 47.71 18.34
C LYS A 455 -3.34 47.79 19.11
N ASP A 456 -2.69 48.95 19.10
CA ASP A 456 -1.42 49.18 19.80
C ASP A 456 -0.34 48.12 19.49
N ASN A 457 -0.24 47.72 18.22
CA ASN A 457 0.64 46.64 17.76
C ASN A 457 0.45 45.31 18.51
N LYS A 458 -0.77 45.01 18.95
CA LYS A 458 -1.16 43.69 19.47
C LYS A 458 -2.41 43.19 18.77
N THR A 459 -2.46 41.89 18.57
CA THR A 459 -3.63 41.22 18.01
C THR A 459 -4.71 41.09 19.08
N ILE A 460 -5.93 41.51 18.76
CA ILE A 460 -7.11 41.40 19.61
C ILE A 460 -8.07 40.43 18.93
N ILE A 461 -8.32 39.31 19.62
CA ILE A 461 -9.29 38.31 19.22
C ILE A 461 -10.51 38.48 20.10
N ARG A 462 -11.69 38.64 19.48
CA ARG A 462 -12.96 38.81 20.20
C ARG A 462 -14.04 37.97 19.54
N VAL A 463 -14.65 37.07 20.31
CA VAL A 463 -15.92 36.44 19.96
C VAL A 463 -17.04 37.40 20.35
N LEU A 464 -17.97 37.65 19.42
CA LEU A 464 -19.09 38.55 19.63
C LEU A 464 -20.08 37.94 20.60
N THR A 465 -20.63 38.77 21.48
CA THR A 465 -21.70 38.37 22.41
C THR A 465 -23.03 38.17 21.67
N SER A 466 -23.93 37.38 22.23
CA SER A 466 -25.29 37.17 21.67
C SER A 466 -26.01 38.49 21.39
N THR A 467 -25.88 39.49 22.28
CA THR A 467 -26.45 40.84 22.11
C THR A 467 -25.85 41.63 20.95
N GLU A 468 -24.55 41.46 20.68
CA GLU A 468 -23.91 42.11 19.52
C GLU A 468 -24.36 41.45 18.21
N VAL A 469 -24.48 40.13 18.21
CA VAL A 469 -24.99 39.37 17.05
C VAL A 469 -26.46 39.73 16.78
N GLU A 470 -27.30 39.81 17.81
CA GLU A 470 -28.71 40.19 17.71
C GLU A 470 -28.87 41.58 17.08
N LYS A 471 -28.03 42.53 17.48
CA LYS A 471 -28.03 43.87 16.88
C LYS A 471 -27.70 43.84 15.38
N LEU A 472 -26.70 43.05 14.97
CA LEU A 472 -26.33 42.90 13.56
C LEU A 472 -27.46 42.26 12.74
N ILE A 473 -28.19 41.30 13.32
CA ILE A 473 -29.37 40.69 12.68
C ILE A 473 -30.48 41.72 12.53
N ALA A 474 -30.78 42.51 13.56
CA ALA A 474 -31.81 43.54 13.51
C ALA A 474 -31.49 44.65 12.48
N ASP A 475 -30.23 45.09 12.43
CA ASP A 475 -29.75 46.07 11.44
C ASP A 475 -29.88 45.52 10.00
N PHE A 476 -29.58 44.23 9.81
CA PHE A 476 -29.79 43.55 8.52
C PHE A 476 -31.27 43.48 8.12
N GLU A 477 -32.16 43.03 9.02
CA GLU A 477 -33.61 42.96 8.75
C GLU A 477 -34.19 44.33 8.37
N LYS A 478 -33.74 45.40 9.05
CA LYS A 478 -34.13 46.78 8.71
C LYS A 478 -33.65 47.17 7.31
N SER A 479 -32.39 46.87 6.97
CA SER A 479 -31.83 47.20 5.66
C SER A 479 -32.53 46.47 4.50
N GLU A 480 -32.94 45.21 4.70
CA GLU A 480 -33.70 44.45 3.72
C GLU A 480 -35.11 45.01 3.54
N ALA A 481 -35.79 45.36 4.63
CA ALA A 481 -37.12 45.97 4.57
C ALA A 481 -37.10 47.32 3.83
N GLU A 482 -36.08 48.15 4.05
CA GLU A 482 -35.87 49.41 3.33
C GLU A 482 -35.58 49.17 1.83
N ALA A 483 -34.75 48.18 1.50
CA ALA A 483 -34.45 47.81 0.12
C ALA A 483 -35.67 47.25 -0.63
N GLU A 484 -36.52 46.45 0.03
CA GLU A 484 -37.78 46.00 -0.53
C GLU A 484 -38.78 47.14 -0.73
N ALA A 485 -38.89 48.06 0.23
CA ALA A 485 -39.75 49.23 0.13
C ALA A 485 -39.31 50.13 -1.03
N ALA A 486 -38.00 50.30 -1.23
CA ALA A 486 -37.44 51.06 -2.36
C ALA A 486 -37.72 50.40 -3.71
N LYS A 487 -37.68 49.06 -3.81
CA LYS A 487 -38.06 48.32 -5.03
C LYS A 487 -39.55 48.42 -5.37
N LYS A 488 -40.41 48.65 -4.36
CA LYS A 488 -41.87 48.78 -4.51
C LYS A 488 -42.31 50.21 -4.86
N GLN A 489 -41.42 51.21 -4.84
CA GLN A 489 -41.73 52.56 -5.31
C GLN A 489 -41.59 52.65 -6.85
N PRO A 490 -42.59 53.19 -7.58
CA PRO A 490 -42.50 53.34 -9.03
C PRO A 490 -41.35 54.28 -9.42
N PRO A 491 -40.69 54.06 -10.57
CA PRO A 491 -39.62 54.94 -11.02
C PRO A 491 -40.17 56.37 -11.11
N LYS A 492 -39.48 57.32 -10.47
CA LYS A 492 -39.81 58.75 -10.57
C LYS A 492 -39.78 59.13 -12.06
N SER A 493 -40.95 59.48 -12.59
CA SER A 493 -41.20 59.90 -13.97
C SER A 493 -40.43 61.15 -14.35
#